data_AF-A0A840EVV0-F1
#
_entry.id   AF-A0A840EVV0-F1
#
_cell.length_a   1.000
_cell.length_b   1.000
_cell.length_c   1.000
_cell.angle_alpha   90.00
_cell.angle_beta   90.00
_cell.angle_gamma   90.00
#
_symmetry.space_group_name_H-M   'P 1'
#
loop_
_entity.id
_entity.type
_entity.pdbx_description
1 polymer ?
#
loop_
_entity_poly.entity_id
_entity_poly.type
_entity_poly.pdbx_seq_one_letter_code
_entity_poly.pdbx_strand_id
1 'polypeptide(L)'
;MKAALNAVSENLKLHKLGEINNHCIQLVKLQGEYEMHKHEKEDKLFMVMEGTLFLELPTKEIVEITEGESLIVPKGVEQKPFPPRVLA
;
A
#
# COMPACT_ATOMS: atom_id res chain seq x y z
N MET A 1 -6.91 -16.33 0.45
CA MET A 1 -6.22 -15.14 1.00
C MET A 1 -5.32 -15.44 2.20
N LYS A 2 -5.81 -16.05 3.29
CA LYS A 2 -4.99 -16.42 4.47
C LYS A 2 -3.64 -17.11 4.17
N ALA A 3 -3.62 -18.11 3.30
CA ALA A 3 -2.37 -18.80 2.94
C ALA A 3 -1.32 -17.87 2.31
N ALA A 4 -1.75 -16.89 1.52
CA ALA A 4 -0.86 -15.93 0.89
C ALA A 4 -0.34 -14.88 1.89
N LEU A 5 -1.17 -14.45 2.86
CA LEU A 5 -0.72 -13.58 3.95
C LEU A 5 0.38 -14.25 4.79
N ASN A 6 0.18 -15.53 5.13
CA ASN A 6 1.18 -16.32 5.86
C ASN A 6 2.50 -16.51 5.11
N ALA A 7 2.49 -16.38 3.77
CA ALA A 7 3.69 -16.48 2.95
C ALA A 7 4.51 -15.17 2.91
N VAL A 8 3.96 -14.05 3.40
CA VAL A 8 4.63 -12.74 3.46
C VAL A 8 5.16 -12.51 4.87
N SER A 9 6.33 -13.08 5.15
CA SER A 9 7.01 -12.93 6.44
C SER A 9 8.05 -11.80 6.47
N GLU A 10 8.60 -11.44 5.31
CA GLU A 10 9.64 -10.41 5.17
C GLU A 10 9.01 -9.03 4.96
N ASN A 11 9.48 -8.04 5.72
CA ASN A 11 9.04 -6.65 5.55
C ASN A 11 9.58 -6.07 4.23
N LEU A 12 8.80 -5.19 3.59
CA LEU A 12 9.15 -4.45 2.37
C LEU A 12 9.41 -5.30 1.11
N LYS A 13 9.19 -6.61 1.18
CA LYS A 13 9.30 -7.51 0.03
C LYS A 13 7.96 -7.64 -0.68
N LEU A 14 7.93 -7.28 -1.96
CA LEU A 14 6.75 -7.45 -2.80
C LEU A 14 6.57 -8.94 -3.15
N HIS A 15 5.49 -9.54 -2.66
CA HIS A 15 5.09 -10.90 -2.98
C HIS A 15 3.98 -10.89 -4.04
N LYS A 16 4.30 -11.35 -5.26
CA LYS A 16 3.35 -11.38 -6.37
C LYS A 16 2.28 -12.48 -6.16
N LEU A 17 1.01 -12.07 -6.15
CA LEU A 17 -0.12 -13.00 -6.13
C LEU A 17 -0.52 -13.46 -7.52
N GLY A 18 -0.38 -12.58 -8.51
CA GLY A 18 -0.75 -12.87 -9.89
C GLY A 18 -0.85 -11.62 -10.74
N GLU A 19 -1.32 -11.81 -11.97
CA GLU A 19 -1.57 -10.75 -12.94
C GLU A 19 -3.01 -10.85 -13.43
N ILE A 20 -3.63 -9.69 -13.66
CA ILE A 20 -4.94 -9.58 -14.28
C ILE A 20 -4.84 -8.51 -15.37
N ASN A 21 -5.02 -8.92 -16.63
CA ASN A 21 -4.76 -8.07 -17.79
C ASN A 21 -3.35 -7.46 -17.70
N ASN A 22 -3.24 -6.14 -17.70
CA ASN A 22 -1.99 -5.40 -17.61
C ASN A 22 -1.65 -4.95 -16.17
N HIS A 23 -2.28 -5.56 -15.15
CA HIS A 23 -2.07 -5.22 -13.74
C HIS A 23 -1.44 -6.37 -12.97
N CYS A 24 -0.58 -6.03 -12.02
CA CYS A 24 0.03 -6.98 -11.09
C CYS A 24 -0.57 -6.80 -9.70
N ILE A 25 -1.00 -7.91 -9.09
CA ILE A 25 -1.44 -7.92 -7.69
C ILE A 25 -0.29 -8.41 -6.84
N GLN A 26 0.07 -7.62 -5.83
CA GLN A 26 1.16 -7.92 -4.92
C GLN A 26 0.72 -7.69 -3.47
N LEU A 27 1.27 -8.48 -2.56
CA LEU A 27 1.21 -8.25 -1.13
C LEU A 27 2.55 -7.71 -0.65
N VAL A 28 2.49 -6.88 0.38
CA VAL A 28 3.69 -6.40 1.07
C VAL A 28 3.35 -6.14 2.53
N LYS A 29 4.27 -6.53 3.42
CA LYS A 29 4.24 -6.09 4.81
C LYS A 29 4.99 -4.77 4.91
N LEU A 30 4.25 -3.68 5.12
CA LEU A 30 4.78 -2.33 5.20
C LEU A 30 5.47 -2.08 6.54
N GLN A 31 6.71 -1.59 6.50
CA GLN A 31 7.46 -1.16 7.69
C GLN A 31 8.30 0.07 7.34
N GLY A 32 8.25 1.12 8.17
CA GLY A 32 8.98 2.36 7.90
C GLY A 32 8.29 3.25 6.85
N GLU A 33 8.92 4.38 6.54
CA GLU A 33 8.37 5.38 5.64
C GLU A 33 8.86 5.17 4.20
N TYR A 34 7.96 5.34 3.23
CA TYR A 34 8.34 5.41 1.82
C TYR A 34 8.57 6.86 1.40
N GLU A 35 9.26 7.06 0.28
CA GLU A 35 9.40 8.39 -0.31
C GLU A 35 8.10 8.83 -0.98
N MET A 36 7.89 10.14 -1.06
CA MET A 36 6.81 10.72 -1.87
C MET A 36 7.07 10.38 -3.34
N HIS A 37 6.12 9.72 -3.99
CA HIS A 37 6.24 9.28 -5.38
C HIS A 37 4.88 9.28 -6.08
N LYS A 38 4.89 9.13 -7.40
CA LYS A 38 3.69 8.94 -8.22
C LYS A 38 3.87 7.86 -9.26
N HIS A 39 2.75 7.28 -9.67
CA HIS A 39 2.70 6.36 -10.81
C HIS A 39 2.21 7.12 -12.05
N GLU A 40 3.05 7.25 -13.08
CA GLU A 40 2.72 8.05 -14.28
C GLU A 40 1.68 7.40 -15.19
N LYS A 41 1.58 6.07 -15.15
CA LYS A 41 0.85 5.29 -16.17
C LYS A 41 -0.32 4.48 -15.62
N GLU A 42 -0.38 4.29 -14.32
CA GLU A 42 -1.30 3.35 -13.68
C GLU A 42 -1.90 3.96 -12.42
N ASP A 43 -3.18 3.67 -12.20
CA ASP A 43 -3.80 3.90 -10.90
C ASP A 43 -3.26 2.87 -9.91
N LYS A 44 -3.07 3.27 -8.66
CA LYS A 44 -2.58 2.40 -7.59
C LYS A 44 -3.71 2.06 -6.63
N LEU A 45 -4.00 0.77 -6.48
CA LEU A 45 -4.88 0.27 -5.41
C LEU A 45 -4.05 -0.02 -4.15
N PHE A 46 -4.45 0.56 -3.04
CA PHE A 46 -4.09 0.11 -1.70
C PHE A 46 -5.29 -0.62 -1.10
N MET A 47 -5.06 -1.80 -0.55
CA MET A 47 -6.06 -2.57 0.20
C MET A 47 -5.39 -3.09 1.46
N VAL A 48 -5.94 -2.75 2.61
CA VAL A 48 -5.35 -3.11 3.89
C VAL A 48 -5.96 -4.43 4.34
N MET A 49 -5.14 -5.47 4.31
CA MET A 49 -5.55 -6.82 4.70
C MET A 49 -5.50 -7.00 6.22
N GLU A 50 -4.54 -6.38 6.89
CA GLU A 50 -4.34 -6.41 8.34
C GLU A 50 -3.69 -5.07 8.77
N GLY A 51 -4.19 -4.48 9.86
CA GLY A 51 -3.65 -3.25 10.43
C GLY A 51 -4.20 -1.96 9.80
N THR A 52 -3.34 -0.95 9.70
CA THR A 52 -3.69 0.39 9.19
C THR A 52 -2.59 0.88 8.27
N LEU A 53 -2.97 1.62 7.23
CA LEU A 53 -2.07 2.34 6.33
C LEU A 53 -2.46 3.82 6.34
N PHE A 54 -1.47 4.70 6.44
CA PHE A 54 -1.65 6.12 6.18
C PHE A 54 -1.06 6.49 4.82
N LEU A 55 -1.70 7.44 4.16
CA LEU A 55 -1.25 8.01 2.91
C LEU A 55 -1.19 9.53 3.03
N GLU A 56 0.01 10.11 2.95
CA GLU A 56 0.17 11.57 2.85
C GLU A 56 0.05 11.99 1.38
N LEU A 57 -0.84 12.95 1.12
CA LEU A 57 -1.06 13.57 -0.18
C LEU A 57 -0.29 14.92 -0.28
N PRO A 58 -0.18 15.52 -1.48
CA PRO A 58 0.60 16.75 -1.68
C PRO A 58 0.08 17.94 -0.89
N THR A 59 -1.22 17.94 -0.58
CA THR A 59 -1.92 18.91 0.26
C THR A 59 -1.56 18.82 1.75
N LYS A 60 -0.73 17.85 2.15
CA LYS A 60 -0.49 17.47 3.55
C LYS A 60 -1.70 16.84 4.24
N GLU A 61 -2.74 16.53 3.48
CA GLU A 61 -3.82 15.67 3.93
C GLU A 61 -3.29 14.24 4.16
N ILE A 62 -3.70 13.64 5.27
CA ILE A 62 -3.40 12.27 5.61
C ILE A 62 -4.69 11.48 5.52
N VAL A 63 -4.73 10.51 4.62
CA VAL A 63 -5.83 9.56 4.49
C VAL A 63 -5.48 8.33 5.30
N GLU A 64 -6.39 7.94 6.20
CA GLU A 64 -6.32 6.67 6.93
C GLU A 64 -7.09 5.60 6.16
N ILE A 65 -6.47 4.42 6.01
CA ILE A 65 -7.08 3.24 5.40
C ILE A 65 -6.90 2.10 6.41
N THR A 66 -8.00 1.58 6.92
CA THR A 66 -8.01 0.54 7.97
C THR A 66 -8.30 -0.84 7.41
N GLU A 67 -8.19 -1.88 8.24
CA GLU A 67 -8.41 -3.26 7.85
C GLU A 67 -9.74 -3.48 7.12
N GLY A 68 -9.66 -4.12 5.95
CA GLY A 68 -10.80 -4.38 5.08
C GLY A 68 -11.15 -3.22 4.14
N GLU A 69 -10.53 -2.05 4.31
CA GLU A 69 -10.73 -0.89 3.44
C GLU A 69 -9.73 -0.87 2.28
N SER A 70 -10.08 -0.05 1.28
CA SER A 70 -9.24 0.16 0.11
C SER A 70 -9.34 1.59 -0.41
N LEU A 71 -8.25 2.08 -0.99
CA LEU A 71 -8.16 3.37 -1.66
C LEU A 71 -7.52 3.19 -3.03
N ILE A 72 -8.11 3.79 -4.06
CA ILE A 72 -7.48 3.92 -5.36
C ILE A 72 -6.90 5.33 -5.46
N VAL A 73 -5.61 5.40 -5.76
CA VAL A 73 -4.93 6.65 -6.06
C VAL A 73 -4.77 6.76 -7.57
N PRO A 74 -5.41 7.77 -8.21
CA PRO A 74 -5.32 7.95 -9.65
C PRO A 74 -3.87 8.18 -10.11
N LYS A 75 -3.56 7.72 -11.31
CA LYS A 75 -2.27 7.99 -11.96
C LYS A 75 -1.94 9.48 -11.96
N GLY A 76 -0.65 9.79 -11.79
CA GLY A 76 -0.13 11.15 -11.74
C GLY A 76 -0.29 11.85 -10.38
N VAL A 77 -1.05 11.29 -9.44
CA VAL A 77 -1.15 11.82 -8.07
C VAL A 77 0.06 11.36 -7.26
N GLU A 78 0.77 12.32 -6.66
CA GLU A 78 1.83 12.05 -5.70
C GLU A 78 1.26 11.55 -4.38
N GLN A 79 1.96 10.60 -3.76
CA GLN A 79 1.54 9.94 -2.54
C GLN A 79 2.74 9.43 -1.75
N LYS A 80 2.59 9.39 -0.43
CA LYS A 80 3.58 8.81 0.48
C LYS A 80 2.88 7.84 1.44
N PRO A 81 2.97 6.52 1.21
CA PRO A 81 2.43 5.52 2.13
C PRO A 81 3.34 5.32 3.33
N PHE A 82 2.75 5.19 4.53
CA PHE A 82 3.48 4.89 5.76
C PHE A 82 2.59 4.15 6.77
N PRO A 83 3.16 3.21 7.56
CA PRO A 83 2.43 2.53 8.63
C PRO A 83 2.23 3.46 9.83
N PRO A 84 1.33 3.10 10.78
CA PRO A 84 1.25 3.77 12.06
C PRO A 84 2.61 3.87 12.75
N ARG A 85 2.90 5.05 13.30
CA ARG A 85 4.08 5.21 14.18
C ARG A 85 3.82 4.41 15.45
N VAL A 86 4.58 3.35 15.65
CA VAL A 86 4.66 2.70 16.95
C VAL A 86 5.47 3.65 17.84
N LEU A 87 4.81 4.26 18.83
CA LEU A 87 5.54 4.92 19.91
C LEU A 87 6.32 3.82 20.64
N ALA A 88 7.65 3.92 20.57
CA ALA A 88 8.54 3.04 21.32
C ALA A 88 8.43 3.28 22.83
#